data_AF-A0A3G2S498-F1
#
_entry.id   AF-A0A3G2S498-F1
#
_cell.length_a   1.000
_cell.length_b   1.000
_cell.length_c   1.000
_cell.angle_alpha   90.00
_cell.angle_beta   90.00
_cell.angle_gamma   90.00
#
_symmetry.space_group_name_H-M   'P 1'
#
loop_
_entity.id
_entity.type
_entity.pdbx_description
1 polymer ?
#
loop_
_entity_poly.entity_id
_entity_poly.type
_entity_poly.pdbx_seq_one_letter_code
_entity_poly.pdbx_strand_id
1 'polypeptide(L)'
;MCKHILNAQVAIRAPCCRKFFDCPQCHAETQSHPLVKTMELAFLCKNCRRAFRKDMAQYEQEDEYCPHCDNHYVIEAKTPQLMLSVEGEDGRVDASIMRDDRVREREAVGSDGTKIDQGGYQAAALAFQRKLAEGGAGSAGPSYAGAHMPNLADFDDDELDWD
;
A
#
# COMPACT_ATOMS: atom_id res chain seq x y z
N MET A 1 -19.10 0.16 1.71
CA MET A 1 -18.15 1.27 1.46
C MET A 1 -16.83 0.62 1.10
N CYS A 2 -16.24 0.94 -0.06
CA CYS A 2 -14.95 0.39 -0.48
C CYS A 2 -13.86 0.88 0.48
N LYS A 3 -12.92 -0.01 0.83
CA LYS A 3 -11.74 0.34 1.62
C LYS A 3 -10.70 1.08 0.77
N HIS A 4 -10.72 0.86 -0.54
CA HIS A 4 -9.73 1.38 -1.49
C HIS A 4 -10.09 2.75 -2.09
N ILE A 5 -11.38 3.01 -2.33
CA ILE A 5 -11.91 4.26 -2.90
C ILE A 5 -13.01 4.76 -1.96
N LEU A 6 -12.70 5.78 -1.18
CA LEU A 6 -13.58 6.25 -0.10
C LEU A 6 -14.84 6.95 -0.64
N ASN A 7 -14.73 7.58 -1.80
CA ASN A 7 -15.79 8.35 -2.45
C ASN A 7 -16.52 7.61 -3.56
N ALA A 8 -16.44 6.27 -3.63
CA ALA A 8 -17.11 5.51 -4.69
C ALA A 8 -18.66 5.69 -4.63
N GLN A 9 -19.24 6.32 -5.67
CA GLN A 9 -20.68 6.64 -5.74
C GLN A 9 -21.55 5.57 -6.41
N VAL A 10 -20.93 4.69 -7.17
CA VAL A 10 -21.59 3.59 -7.89
C VAL A 10 -20.94 2.27 -7.53
N ALA A 11 -21.70 1.19 -7.65
CA ALA A 11 -21.17 -0.17 -7.65
C ALA A 11 -21.29 -0.76 -9.05
N ILE A 12 -20.22 -1.38 -9.54
CA ILE A 12 -20.11 -1.95 -10.88
C ILE A 12 -20.38 -3.44 -10.79
N ARG A 13 -21.23 -3.96 -11.69
CA ARG A 13 -21.45 -5.39 -11.81
C ARG A 13 -20.26 -6.03 -12.52
N ALA A 14 -19.58 -6.95 -11.84
CA ALA A 14 -18.54 -7.76 -12.46
C ALA A 14 -19.18 -8.80 -13.39
N PRO A 15 -18.79 -8.87 -14.69
CA PRO A 15 -19.38 -9.81 -15.64
C PRO A 15 -19.01 -11.28 -15.35
N CYS A 16 -17.87 -11.51 -14.70
CA CYS A 16 -17.38 -12.84 -14.34
C CYS A 16 -18.24 -13.54 -13.27
N CYS A 17 -18.52 -12.87 -12.15
CA CYS A 17 -19.25 -13.45 -11.01
C CYS A 17 -20.67 -12.87 -10.83
N ARG A 18 -21.08 -11.93 -11.68
CA ARG A 18 -22.41 -11.28 -11.70
C ARG A 18 -22.78 -10.54 -10.41
N LYS A 19 -21.82 -10.30 -9.53
CA LYS A 19 -21.93 -9.56 -8.26
C LYS A 19 -21.52 -8.10 -8.45
N PHE A 20 -21.97 -7.23 -7.55
CA PHE A 20 -21.64 -5.81 -7.55
C PHE A 20 -20.45 -5.54 -6.63
N PHE A 21 -19.50 -4.76 -7.13
CA PHE A 21 -18.33 -4.30 -6.36
C PHE A 21 -18.11 -2.82 -6.60
N ASP A 22 -17.57 -2.14 -5.59
CA ASP A 22 -17.30 -0.71 -5.65
C ASP A 22 -16.02 -0.38 -6.45
N CYS A 23 -15.08 -1.33 -6.50
CA CYS A 23 -13.72 -1.11 -6.99
C CYS A 23 -13.11 -2.47 -7.40
N PRO A 24 -12.17 -2.50 -8.38
CA PRO A 24 -11.57 -3.75 -8.87
C PRO A 24 -10.74 -4.49 -7.81
N GLN A 25 -10.18 -3.77 -6.84
CA GLN A 25 -9.46 -4.36 -5.71
C GLN A 25 -10.41 -5.12 -4.77
N CYS A 26 -11.60 -4.59 -4.46
CA CYS A 26 -12.63 -5.34 -3.72
C CYS A 26 -13.06 -6.63 -4.44
N HIS A 27 -13.07 -6.65 -5.78
CA HIS A 27 -13.31 -7.89 -6.51
C HIS A 27 -12.18 -8.89 -6.29
N ALA A 28 -10.92 -8.46 -6.46
CA ALA A 28 -9.75 -9.33 -6.29
C ALA A 28 -9.60 -9.90 -4.87
N GLU A 29 -10.02 -9.15 -3.83
CA GLU A 29 -10.00 -9.64 -2.45
C GLU A 29 -11.08 -10.69 -2.15
N THR A 30 -12.21 -10.64 -2.86
CA THR A 30 -13.37 -11.50 -2.58
C THR A 30 -13.51 -12.66 -3.56
N GLN A 31 -12.86 -12.59 -4.70
CA GLN A 31 -12.95 -13.58 -5.78
C GLN A 31 -11.55 -14.07 -6.18
N SER A 32 -11.42 -15.37 -6.46
CA SER A 32 -10.18 -16.03 -6.84
C SER A 32 -9.83 -15.97 -8.34
N HIS A 33 -10.55 -15.17 -9.13
CA HIS A 33 -10.39 -15.09 -10.58
C HIS A 33 -10.18 -13.65 -11.07
N PRO A 34 -9.52 -13.45 -12.22
CA PRO A 34 -9.35 -12.12 -12.80
C PRO A 34 -10.67 -11.54 -13.30
N LEU A 35 -10.82 -10.21 -13.21
CA LEU A 35 -11.99 -9.50 -13.71
C LEU A 35 -12.01 -9.53 -15.25
N VAL A 36 -13.10 -10.04 -15.81
CA VAL A 36 -13.32 -10.06 -17.26
C VAL A 36 -13.69 -8.66 -17.76
N LYS A 37 -13.06 -8.23 -18.86
CA LYS A 37 -13.31 -6.93 -19.50
C LYS A 37 -14.48 -7.05 -20.48
N THR A 38 -15.49 -6.20 -20.32
CA THR A 38 -16.63 -6.07 -21.26
C THR A 38 -16.83 -4.60 -21.61
N MET A 39 -17.37 -4.34 -22.81
CA MET A 39 -17.68 -2.97 -23.25
C MET A 39 -18.99 -2.45 -22.64
N GLU A 40 -19.94 -3.34 -22.37
CA GLU A 40 -21.17 -2.99 -21.67
C GLU A 40 -20.96 -3.16 -20.15
N LEU A 41 -21.21 -2.11 -19.39
CA LEU A 41 -21.11 -2.12 -17.94
C LEU A 41 -22.48 -1.83 -17.31
N ALA A 42 -22.82 -2.60 -16.27
CA ALA A 42 -24.00 -2.35 -15.47
C ALA A 42 -23.57 -1.72 -14.13
N PHE A 43 -24.14 -0.55 -13.85
CA PHE A 43 -23.87 0.24 -12.66
C PHE A 43 -25.08 0.24 -11.73
N LEU A 44 -24.83 0.35 -10.44
CA LEU A 44 -25.82 0.56 -9.40
C LEU A 44 -25.49 1.87 -8.68
N CYS A 45 -26.34 2.89 -8.82
CA CYS A 45 -26.13 4.16 -8.12
C CYS A 45 -26.41 4.01 -6.63
N LYS A 46 -25.51 4.48 -5.76
CA LYS A 46 -25.73 4.41 -4.30
C LYS A 46 -26.72 5.45 -3.78
N ASN A 47 -26.88 6.56 -4.50
CA ASN A 47 -27.83 7.61 -4.14
C ASN A 47 -29.28 7.15 -4.38
N CYS A 48 -29.62 6.75 -5.61
CA CYS A 48 -30.99 6.35 -5.96
C CYS A 48 -31.25 4.83 -5.92
N ARG A 49 -30.22 4.00 -5.73
CA ARG A 49 -30.28 2.52 -5.68
C ARG A 49 -30.87 1.86 -6.93
N ARG A 50 -30.94 2.59 -8.05
CA ARG A 50 -31.39 2.06 -9.35
C ARG A 50 -30.21 1.57 -10.16
N ALA A 51 -30.41 0.43 -10.82
CA ALA A 51 -29.43 -0.15 -11.72
C ALA A 51 -29.64 0.41 -13.14
N PHE A 52 -28.54 0.79 -13.79
CA PHE A 52 -28.54 1.27 -15.17
C PHE A 52 -27.38 0.62 -15.93
N ARG A 53 -27.43 0.67 -17.26
CA ARG A 53 -26.42 0.10 -18.14
C ARG A 53 -25.85 1.21 -19.00
N LYS A 54 -24.53 1.16 -19.21
CA LYS A 54 -23.84 2.09 -20.09
C LYS A 54 -22.79 1.35 -20.90
N ASP A 55 -22.73 1.69 -22.17
CA ASP A 55 -21.76 1.15 -23.11
C ASP A 55 -20.54 2.06 -23.16
N MET A 56 -19.38 1.51 -22.80
CA MET A 56 -18.10 2.23 -22.76
C MET A 56 -17.56 2.55 -24.16
N ALA A 57 -18.16 2.02 -25.23
CA ALA A 57 -17.79 2.30 -26.61
C ALA A 57 -18.27 3.67 -27.10
N GLN A 58 -19.36 4.19 -26.52
CA GLN A 58 -19.96 5.48 -26.86
C GLN A 58 -20.07 6.31 -25.58
N TYR A 59 -18.93 6.75 -25.07
CA TYR A 59 -18.83 7.51 -23.84
C TYR A 59 -18.84 9.01 -24.14
N GLU A 60 -19.90 9.70 -23.74
CA GLU A 60 -20.08 11.15 -23.90
C GLU A 60 -20.20 11.85 -22.53
N GLN A 61 -20.05 13.18 -22.47
CA GLN A 61 -20.04 13.94 -21.20
C GLN A 61 -21.37 13.83 -20.44
N GLU A 62 -22.48 13.61 -21.14
CA GLU A 62 -23.79 13.39 -20.52
C GLU A 62 -23.84 12.09 -19.70
N ASP A 63 -22.97 11.14 -20.02
CA ASP A 63 -22.93 9.83 -19.37
C ASP A 63 -22.21 9.81 -18.03
N GLU A 64 -21.58 10.92 -17.63
CA GLU A 64 -20.94 11.07 -16.32
C GLU A 64 -21.96 11.11 -15.15
N TYR A 65 -23.24 11.25 -15.48
CA TYR A 65 -24.33 11.39 -14.54
C TYR A 65 -25.23 10.15 -14.53
N CYS A 66 -25.83 9.89 -13.37
CA CYS A 66 -26.83 8.83 -13.27
C CYS A 66 -28.15 9.29 -13.92
N PRO A 67 -28.74 8.52 -14.86
CA PRO A 67 -29.97 8.89 -15.58
C PRO A 67 -31.24 8.95 -14.72
N HIS A 68 -31.12 8.67 -13.42
CA HIS A 68 -32.24 8.63 -12.50
C HIS A 68 -32.21 9.72 -11.42
N CYS A 69 -31.07 10.32 -11.13
CA CYS A 69 -30.92 11.26 -10.02
C CYS A 69 -29.83 12.31 -10.24
N ASP A 70 -29.27 12.38 -11.45
CA ASP A 70 -28.21 13.32 -11.86
C ASP A 70 -27.00 13.34 -10.93
N ASN A 71 -26.74 12.23 -10.23
CA ASN A 71 -25.54 12.09 -9.41
C ASN A 71 -24.33 11.88 -10.32
N HIS A 72 -23.35 12.78 -10.24
CA HIS A 72 -22.07 12.67 -10.93
C HIS A 72 -21.25 11.55 -10.30
N TYR A 73 -21.01 10.47 -11.05
CA TYR A 73 -20.31 9.29 -10.53
C TYR A 73 -18.87 9.17 -10.99
N VAL A 74 -18.45 10.00 -11.94
CA VAL A 74 -17.10 10.03 -12.50
C VAL A 74 -16.30 11.13 -11.81
N ILE A 75 -15.94 10.85 -10.55
CA ILE A 75 -15.20 11.77 -9.70
C ILE A 75 -13.80 11.25 -9.40
N GLU A 76 -12.87 12.17 -9.11
CA GLU A 76 -11.50 11.83 -8.75
C GLU A 76 -11.46 10.89 -7.54
N ALA A 77 -10.78 9.76 -7.66
CA ALA A 77 -10.75 8.74 -6.63
C ALA A 77 -9.93 9.21 -5.40
N LYS A 78 -10.57 9.27 -4.23
CA LYS A 78 -9.92 9.52 -2.94
C LYS A 78 -9.44 8.20 -2.35
N THR A 79 -8.13 7.99 -2.39
CA THR A 79 -7.47 6.86 -1.71
C THR A 79 -7.17 7.22 -0.25
N PRO A 80 -7.22 6.25 0.68
CA PRO A 80 -6.80 6.49 2.05
C PRO A 80 -5.31 6.86 2.09
N GLN A 81 -5.01 8.07 2.53
CA GLN A 81 -3.62 8.49 2.77
C GLN A 81 -3.23 8.12 4.20
N LEU A 82 -2.11 7.41 4.35
CA LEU A 82 -1.55 7.09 5.66
C LEU A 82 -0.93 8.36 6.25
N MET A 83 -1.70 9.10 7.05
CA MET A 83 -1.19 10.26 7.79
C MET A 83 -0.68 9.76 9.15
N LEU A 84 0.62 9.83 9.38
CA LEU A 84 1.23 9.56 10.68
C LEU A 84 1.02 10.79 11.58
N SER A 85 0.02 10.75 12.45
CA SER A 85 -0.15 11.77 13.48
C SER A 85 0.81 11.49 14.63
N VAL A 86 1.66 12.46 14.96
CA VAL A 86 2.44 12.44 16.20
C VAL A 86 1.53 12.98 17.30
N GLU A 87 1.00 12.10 18.14
CA GLU A 87 0.22 12.46 19.32
C GLU A 87 1.17 13.04 20.38
N GLY A 88 1.40 14.36 20.34
CA GLY A 88 2.12 15.09 21.38
C GLY A 88 1.13 15.72 22.36
N GLU A 89 0.96 15.11 23.53
CA GLU A 89 0.07 15.61 24.59
C GLU A 89 0.76 16.78 25.33
N ASP A 90 0.72 17.96 24.71
CA ASP A 90 1.22 19.24 25.25
C ASP A 90 2.75 19.31 25.50
N GLY A 91 3.43 20.24 24.82
CA GLY A 91 4.89 20.40 24.90
C GLY A 91 5.41 20.87 26.27
N ARG A 92 4.52 21.20 27.21
CA ARG A 92 4.89 21.44 28.62
C ARG A 92 5.06 20.15 29.42
N VAL A 93 4.38 19.07 29.03
CA VAL A 93 4.41 17.78 29.73
C VAL A 93 5.46 16.87 29.08
N ASP A 94 5.50 16.84 27.75
CA ASP A 94 6.47 16.06 26.99
C ASP A 94 7.65 16.92 26.51
N ALA A 95 8.76 16.89 27.26
CA ALA A 95 10.00 17.58 26.90
C ALA A 95 10.65 17.06 25.59
N SER A 96 10.22 15.90 25.09
CA SER A 96 10.74 15.27 23.86
C SER A 96 10.31 15.98 22.57
N ILE A 97 9.23 16.77 22.60
CA ILE A 97 8.73 17.48 21.41
C ILE A 97 9.29 18.91 21.28
N MET A 98 9.88 19.48 22.33
CA MET A 98 10.59 20.75 22.26
C MET A 98 12.07 20.54 21.94
N ARG A 99 12.55 21.17 20.86
CA ARG A 99 13.98 21.21 20.54
C ARG A 99 14.68 22.23 21.43
N ASP A 100 15.74 21.81 22.13
CA ASP A 100 16.59 22.71 22.92
C ASP A 100 17.82 23.12 22.10
N ASP A 101 17.86 24.37 21.66
CA ASP A 101 18.93 24.93 20.83
C ASP A 101 20.29 25.05 21.55
N ARG A 102 20.31 24.88 22.89
CA ARG A 102 21.56 24.92 23.69
C ARG A 102 22.31 23.59 23.68
N VAL A 103 21.61 22.49 23.41
CA VAL A 103 22.22 21.18 23.31
C VAL A 103 22.71 21.02 21.88
N ARG A 104 24.04 20.86 21.71
CA ARG A 104 24.60 20.54 20.39
C ARG A 104 23.95 19.24 19.92
N GLU A 105 23.30 19.28 18.76
CA GLU A 105 22.64 18.12 18.17
C GLU A 105 23.63 16.95 18.22
N ARG A 106 23.27 15.89 18.95
CA ARG A 106 24.07 14.67 18.90
C ARG A 106 23.92 14.18 17.48
N GLU A 107 25.02 14.23 16.72
CA GLU A 107 25.11 13.55 15.43
C GLU A 107 24.52 12.17 15.64
N ALA A 108 23.42 11.86 14.94
CA ALA A 108 22.81 10.55 15.08
C ALA A 108 23.83 9.57 14.50
N VAL A 109 24.56 8.88 15.38
CA VAL A 109 25.54 7.90 14.96
C VAL A 109 24.76 6.60 14.79
N GLY A 110 24.77 6.02 13.58
CA GLY A 110 24.19 4.69 13.37
C GLY A 110 24.86 3.66 14.29
N SER A 111 24.28 2.46 14.47
CA SER A 111 24.88 1.38 15.29
C SER A 111 26.35 1.08 14.96
N ASP A 112 26.76 1.43 13.74
CA ASP A 112 28.06 1.14 13.15
C ASP A 112 29.03 2.34 13.22
N GLY A 113 28.74 3.38 13.99
CA GLY A 113 29.67 4.52 14.16
C GLY A 113 29.66 5.55 13.02
N THR A 114 28.83 5.35 11.99
CA THR A 114 28.81 6.20 10.78
C THR A 114 27.81 7.34 10.94
N LYS A 115 28.25 8.55 10.60
CA LYS A 115 27.45 9.80 10.56
C LYS A 115 26.43 9.72 9.41
N ILE A 116 25.14 9.91 9.70
CA ILE A 116 24.03 9.76 8.71
C ILE A 116 23.76 11.03 7.89
N ASP A 117 24.45 12.11 8.19
CA ASP A 117 24.29 13.46 7.65
C ASP A 117 25.17 13.70 6.42
N GLN A 118 24.89 12.95 5.35
CA GLN A 118 24.82 13.37 3.93
C GLN A 118 24.81 12.11 3.06
N GLY A 119 23.63 11.73 2.59
CA GLY A 119 23.44 10.56 1.72
C GLY A 119 23.02 9.28 2.43
N GLY A 120 22.44 9.35 3.64
CA GLY A 120 22.16 8.23 4.54
C GLY A 120 21.69 6.91 3.89
N TYR A 121 20.72 6.93 2.97
CA TYR A 121 20.25 5.70 2.29
C TYR A 121 20.90 5.45 0.92
N GLN A 122 21.13 6.50 0.14
CA GLN A 122 21.65 6.38 -1.23
C GLN A 122 23.14 6.02 -1.24
N ALA A 123 23.92 6.61 -0.35
CA ALA A 123 25.34 6.30 -0.18
C ALA A 123 25.51 4.89 0.39
N ALA A 124 24.68 4.50 1.37
CA ALA A 124 24.67 3.14 1.90
C ALA A 124 24.31 2.10 0.82
N ALA A 125 23.29 2.38 0.00
CA ALA A 125 22.89 1.50 -1.11
C ALA A 125 23.98 1.39 -2.18
N LEU A 126 24.60 2.51 -2.59
CA LEU A 126 25.71 2.51 -3.55
C LEU A 126 26.96 1.80 -3.02
N ALA A 127 27.28 1.98 -1.74
CA ALA A 127 28.38 1.26 -1.10
C ALA A 127 28.12 -0.25 -1.05
N PHE A 128 26.90 -0.66 -0.71
CA PHE A 128 26.48 -2.06 -0.74
C PHE A 128 26.57 -2.66 -2.15
N GLN A 129 26.12 -1.91 -3.16
CA GLN A 129 26.16 -2.34 -4.55
C GLN A 129 27.59 -2.45 -5.10
N ARG A 130 28.51 -1.55 -4.71
CA ARG A 130 29.95 -1.66 -5.03
C ARG A 130 30.59 -2.88 -4.36
N LYS A 131 30.28 -3.14 -3.09
CA LYS A 131 30.84 -4.27 -2.33
C LYS A 131 30.47 -5.63 -2.93
N LEU A 132 29.24 -5.74 -3.45
CA LEU A 132 28.78 -6.89 -4.22
C LEU A 132 29.52 -7.02 -5.57
N ALA A 133 29.76 -5.90 -6.26
CA ALA A 133 30.47 -5.90 -7.53
C ALA A 133 31.97 -6.26 -7.41
N GLU A 134 32.60 -5.94 -6.28
CA GLU A 134 34.01 -6.25 -5.98
C GLU A 134 34.22 -7.69 -5.45
N GLY A 135 33.18 -8.53 -5.44
CA GLY A 135 33.28 -9.95 -5.08
C GLY A 135 33.34 -10.24 -3.58
N GLY A 136 33.03 -9.25 -2.73
CA GLY A 136 33.00 -9.39 -1.27
C GLY A 136 31.75 -10.13 -0.77
N ALA A 137 31.64 -11.42 -1.07
CA ALA A 137 30.70 -12.30 -0.38
C ALA A 137 31.26 -12.66 1.00
N GLY A 138 30.96 -11.83 2.02
CA GLY A 138 31.35 -12.07 3.40
C GLY A 138 30.41 -11.37 4.38
N SER A 139 29.68 -12.19 5.14
CA SER A 139 28.68 -11.86 6.17
C SER A 139 28.92 -10.59 6.99
N ALA A 140 27.99 -9.63 6.92
CA ALA A 140 27.77 -8.61 7.95
C ALA A 140 26.33 -8.11 7.88
N GLY A 141 25.38 -8.96 8.30
CA GLY A 141 24.10 -8.48 8.83
C GLY A 141 24.28 -8.15 10.32
N PRO A 142 23.40 -7.33 10.93
CA PRO A 142 23.48 -7.03 12.36
C PRO A 142 23.41 -8.36 13.13
N SER A 143 24.41 -8.62 13.96
CA SER A 143 24.48 -9.82 14.79
C SER A 143 23.36 -9.78 15.83
N TYR A 144 22.24 -10.47 15.56
CA TYR A 144 21.43 -10.98 16.65
C TYR A 144 22.16 -12.19 17.22
N ALA A 145 22.84 -12.01 18.34
CA ALA A 145 23.40 -13.12 19.08
C ALA A 145 22.22 -13.89 19.69
N GLY A 146 21.95 -15.09 19.18
CA GLY A 146 21.16 -16.11 19.89
C GLY A 146 19.92 -16.64 19.16
N ALA A 147 20.11 -17.30 18.02
CA ALA A 147 19.35 -18.50 17.64
C ALA A 147 20.04 -19.11 16.42
N HIS A 148 20.47 -20.35 16.49
CA HIS A 148 20.91 -21.09 15.32
C HIS A 148 19.67 -21.39 14.47
N MET A 149 19.46 -20.62 13.40
CA MET A 149 18.55 -21.03 12.31
C MET A 149 19.38 -21.79 11.27
N PRO A 150 19.05 -23.06 10.97
CA PRO A 150 19.75 -23.81 9.94
C PRO A 150 19.54 -23.18 8.56
N ASN A 151 20.51 -23.40 7.67
CA ASN A 151 20.53 -22.84 6.33
C ASN A 151 19.42 -23.46 5.48
N LEU A 152 18.80 -22.69 4.57
CA LEU A 152 17.63 -23.12 3.79
C LEU A 152 17.93 -24.32 2.87
N ALA A 153 19.20 -24.62 2.62
CA ALA A 153 19.64 -25.77 1.84
C ALA A 153 19.75 -27.09 2.64
N ASP A 154 19.56 -27.04 3.96
CA ASP A 154 19.67 -28.20 4.86
C ASP A 154 18.30 -28.73 5.35
N PHE A 155 17.18 -28.27 4.75
CA PHE A 155 15.86 -28.86 5.00
C PHE A 155 15.63 -30.03 4.03
N ASP A 156 15.97 -31.24 4.48
CA ASP A 156 15.59 -32.48 3.80
C ASP A 156 14.09 -32.74 4.02
N ASP A 157 13.35 -32.88 2.92
CA ASP A 157 11.87 -33.01 2.89
C ASP A 157 11.39 -34.32 3.57
N ASP A 158 12.30 -35.29 3.76
CA ASP A 158 12.04 -36.59 4.40
C ASP A 158 12.06 -36.56 5.95
N GLU A 159 12.40 -35.43 6.60
CA GLU A 159 12.37 -35.27 8.08
C GLU A 159 11.10 -34.57 8.61
N LEU A 160 10.20 -34.12 7.72
CA LEU A 160 8.94 -33.47 8.10
C LEU A 160 7.84 -34.51 8.34
N ASP A 161 7.87 -35.13 9.52
CA ASP A 161 6.84 -36.06 10.02
C ASP A 161 5.45 -35.37 10.03
N TRP A 162 4.58 -35.80 9.11
CA TRP A 162 3.25 -35.22 8.85
C TRP A 162 2.12 -36.19 9.24
N ASP A 163 2.28 -36.93 10.35
CA ASP A 163 1.17 -37.63 11.04
C ASP A 163 0.50 -36.75 12.13
#